data_AF-A0A522T0K6-F1
#
_entry.id   AF-A0A522T0K6-F1
#
_cell.length_a   1.000
_cell.length_b   1.000
_cell.length_c   1.000
_cell.angle_alpha   90.00
_cell.angle_beta   90.00
_cell.angle_gamma   90.00
#
_symmetry.space_group_name_H-M   'P 1'
#
loop_
_entity.id
_entity.type
_entity.pdbx_description
1 polymer ?
#
loop_
_entity_poly.entity_id
_entity_poly.type
_entity_poly.pdbx_seq_one_letter_code
_entity_poly.pdbx_strand_id
1 'polypeptide(L)'
;MDKSQKALALILNKVLSGVMNLSSEDIDKLSDKGYDIDLRVVRKRTKDEVEQVPFEDFKALVEKLTSFSSRDEASDFLLRTFETKKPVEQLARSLDIPILKQDKVETLRDKIIEATVGARIRSEAIKGKA
;
A
#
# COMPACT_ATOMS: atom_id res chain seq x y z
N MET A 1 -26.14 -12.65 17.44
CA MET A 1 -24.79 -12.07 17.57
C MET A 1 -24.91 -10.81 18.40
N ASP A 2 -24.29 -10.81 19.57
CA ASP A 2 -24.45 -9.78 20.62
C ASP A 2 -23.93 -8.41 20.13
N LYS A 3 -24.61 -7.32 20.50
CA LYS A 3 -24.19 -5.93 20.20
C LYS A 3 -22.78 -5.66 20.72
N SER A 4 -22.41 -6.28 21.84
CA SER A 4 -21.07 -6.23 22.41
C SER A 4 -20.03 -6.89 21.49
N GLN A 5 -20.34 -8.07 20.94
CA GLN A 5 -19.44 -8.79 20.02
C GLN A 5 -19.20 -8.03 18.71
N LYS A 6 -20.25 -7.38 18.16
CA LYS A 6 -20.10 -6.53 16.97
C LYS A 6 -19.23 -5.31 17.23
N ALA A 7 -19.39 -4.67 18.39
CA ALA A 7 -18.56 -3.52 18.77
C ALA A 7 -17.09 -3.92 18.95
N LEU A 8 -16.84 -5.08 19.57
CA LEU A 8 -15.51 -5.58 19.82
C LEU A 8 -14.77 -5.94 18.51
N ALA A 9 -15.48 -6.58 17.56
CA ALA A 9 -14.94 -6.84 16.22
C ALA A 9 -14.58 -5.53 15.49
N LEU A 10 -15.43 -4.50 15.57
CA LEU A 10 -15.14 -3.19 14.98
C LEU A 10 -13.91 -2.52 15.59
N ILE A 11 -13.73 -2.64 16.90
CA ILE A 11 -12.56 -2.08 17.61
C ILE A 11 -11.29 -2.81 17.18
N LEU A 12 -11.32 -4.15 17.17
CA LEU A 12 -10.18 -4.97 16.76
C LEU A 12 -9.75 -4.66 15.33
N ASN A 13 -10.72 -4.52 14.40
CA ASN A 13 -10.40 -4.13 13.03
C ASN A 13 -9.72 -2.75 12.95
N LYS A 14 -10.15 -1.77 13.76
CA LYS A 14 -9.49 -0.45 13.81
C LYS A 14 -8.07 -0.53 14.36
N VAL A 15 -7.85 -1.35 15.39
CA VAL A 15 -6.52 -1.58 15.97
C VAL A 15 -5.63 -2.26 14.93
N LEU A 16 -6.12 -3.31 14.26
CA LEU A 16 -5.40 -4.03 13.22
C LEU A 16 -4.98 -3.08 12.09
N SER A 17 -5.89 -2.27 11.55
CA SER A 17 -5.55 -1.27 10.54
C SER A 17 -4.49 -0.27 11.03
N GLY A 18 -4.52 0.11 12.31
CA GLY A 18 -3.48 0.94 12.92
C GLY A 18 -2.12 0.25 12.95
N VAL A 19 -2.09 -1.02 13.37
CA VAL A 19 -0.88 -1.85 13.44
C VAL A 19 -0.25 -2.04 12.05
N MET A 20 -1.05 -2.32 11.02
CA MET A 20 -0.55 -2.47 9.64
C MET A 20 0.12 -1.19 9.10
N ASN A 21 -0.24 -0.03 9.65
CA ASN A 21 0.33 1.26 9.27
C ASN A 21 1.63 1.61 10.01
N LEU A 22 2.07 0.85 11.02
CA LEU A 22 3.28 1.12 11.80
C LEU A 22 4.59 0.94 11.00
N SER A 23 5.52 1.88 11.11
CA SER A 23 6.82 1.78 10.44
C SER A 23 7.63 0.58 10.95
N SER A 24 8.64 0.13 10.19
CA SER A 24 9.54 -0.92 10.67
C SER A 24 10.23 -0.52 11.97
N GLU A 25 10.60 0.76 12.11
CA GLU A 25 11.17 1.31 13.34
C GLU A 25 10.17 1.25 14.52
N ASP A 26 8.89 1.49 14.28
CA ASP A 26 7.86 1.35 15.32
C ASP A 26 7.64 -0.11 15.70
N ILE A 27 7.72 -1.04 14.74
CA ILE A 27 7.65 -2.49 14.99
C ILE A 27 8.85 -2.95 15.83
N ASP A 28 10.04 -2.43 15.53
CA ASP A 28 11.25 -2.73 16.30
C ASP A 28 11.12 -2.21 17.73
N LYS A 29 10.60 -0.99 17.92
CA LYS A 29 10.29 -0.43 19.26
C LYS A 29 9.27 -1.28 20.01
N LEU A 30 8.23 -1.76 19.35
CA LEU A 30 7.21 -2.63 19.98
C LEU A 30 7.77 -4.00 20.42
N SER A 31 8.86 -4.44 19.82
CA SER A 31 9.54 -5.69 20.19
C SER A 31 10.53 -5.49 21.33
N ASP A 32 10.87 -4.24 21.66
CA ASP A 32 11.74 -3.87 22.77
C ASP A 32 10.93 -3.70 24.06
N LYS A 33 11.38 -4.38 25.12
CA LYS A 33 10.75 -4.37 26.45
C LYS A 33 10.78 -2.99 27.12
N GLY A 34 11.57 -2.04 26.61
CA GLY A 34 11.63 -0.66 27.09
C GLY A 34 10.48 0.24 26.61
N TYR A 35 9.63 -0.24 25.70
CA TYR A 35 8.53 0.53 25.12
C TYR A 35 7.17 -0.07 25.50
N ASP A 36 6.15 0.78 25.54
CA ASP A 36 4.76 0.41 25.87
C ASP A 36 3.79 1.02 24.83
N ILE A 37 2.57 0.50 24.77
CA ILE A 37 1.53 0.92 23.82
C ILE A 37 0.45 1.74 24.55
N ASP A 38 0.30 3.01 24.18
CA ASP A 38 -0.85 3.83 24.58
C ASP A 38 -1.87 3.92 23.43
N LEU A 39 -3.12 3.54 23.70
CA LEU A 39 -4.22 3.58 22.74
C LEU A 39 -5.11 4.80 23.03
N ARG A 40 -5.03 5.81 22.16
CA ARG A 40 -5.84 7.03 22.28
C ARG A 40 -6.98 7.08 21.28
N VAL A 41 -8.18 7.35 21.76
CA VAL A 41 -9.34 7.63 20.89
C VAL A 41 -9.31 9.08 20.45
N VAL A 42 -9.17 9.30 19.14
CA VAL A 42 -9.16 10.65 18.55
C VAL A 42 -10.29 10.80 17.53
N ARG A 43 -10.85 12.00 17.40
CA ARG A 43 -11.87 12.31 16.39
C ARG A 43 -11.22 12.35 15.02
N LYS A 44 -11.56 11.40 14.14
CA LYS A 44 -11.07 11.38 12.75
C LYS A 44 -11.56 12.64 12.04
N ARG A 45 -10.64 13.43 11.49
CA ARG A 45 -10.99 14.54 10.59
C ARG A 45 -11.36 13.95 9.25
N THR A 46 -12.57 14.24 8.77
CA THR A 46 -13.03 13.89 7.42
C THR A 46 -12.33 14.82 6.43
N LYS A 47 -11.07 14.53 6.12
CA LYS A 47 -10.51 14.90 4.82
C LYS A 47 -10.91 13.76 3.90
N ASP A 48 -11.40 14.10 2.71
CA ASP A 48 -12.07 13.21 1.75
C ASP A 48 -11.62 11.75 1.84
N GLU A 49 -12.59 10.83 1.83
CA GLU A 49 -12.38 9.39 1.79
C GLU A 49 -11.52 9.02 0.57
N VAL A 50 -10.21 9.16 0.70
CA VAL A 50 -9.27 8.36 -0.07
C VAL A 50 -9.42 6.98 0.55
N GLU A 51 -10.18 6.16 -0.16
CA GLU A 51 -10.34 4.73 0.06
C GLU A 51 -8.93 4.16 0.28
N GLN A 52 -8.52 4.04 1.54
CA GLN A 52 -7.26 3.39 1.88
C GLN A 52 -7.49 1.93 1.52
N VAL A 53 -7.06 1.58 0.30
CA VAL A 53 -7.15 0.21 -0.20
C VAL A 53 -6.53 -0.66 0.89
N PRO A 54 -7.33 -1.56 1.51
CA PRO A 54 -6.84 -2.41 2.57
C PRO A 54 -5.56 -3.11 2.11
N PHE A 55 -4.61 -3.17 3.02
CA PHE A 55 -3.27 -3.76 2.85
C PHE A 55 -3.26 -5.19 2.28
N GLU A 56 -4.42 -5.85 2.22
CA GLU A 56 -4.53 -7.29 2.03
C GLU A 56 -4.76 -7.75 0.58
N ASP A 57 -4.76 -6.88 -0.43
CA ASP A 57 -4.84 -7.34 -1.82
C ASP A 57 -3.88 -6.65 -2.78
N PHE A 58 -2.57 -6.74 -2.47
CA PHE A 58 -1.54 -6.37 -3.44
C PHE A 58 -1.70 -7.11 -4.77
N LYS A 59 -2.26 -8.33 -4.77
CA LYS A 59 -2.54 -9.07 -6.00
C LYS A 59 -3.58 -8.34 -6.87
N ALA A 60 -4.73 -7.95 -6.32
CA ALA A 60 -5.72 -7.15 -7.05
C ALA A 60 -5.15 -5.81 -7.52
N LEU A 61 -4.26 -5.21 -6.72
CA LEU A 61 -3.62 -3.95 -7.07
C LEU A 61 -2.63 -4.12 -8.24
N VAL A 62 -1.89 -5.23 -8.30
CA VAL A 62 -1.01 -5.59 -9.42
C VAL A 62 -1.81 -5.93 -10.68
N GLU A 63 -2.92 -6.66 -10.54
CA GLU A 63 -3.85 -6.94 -11.65
C GLU A 63 -4.39 -5.64 -12.24
N LYS A 64 -4.82 -4.70 -11.37
CA LYS A 64 -5.26 -3.38 -11.77
C LYS A 64 -4.16 -2.57 -12.45
N LEU A 65 -2.94 -2.55 -11.88
CA LEU A 65 -1.79 -1.88 -12.49
C LEU A 65 -1.48 -2.42 -13.88
N THR A 66 -1.55 -3.74 -14.05
CA THR A 66 -1.31 -4.42 -15.32
C THR A 66 -2.40 -4.11 -16.34
N SER A 67 -3.63 -3.80 -15.90
CA SER A 67 -4.77 -3.51 -16.77
C SER A 67 -4.77 -2.11 -17.40
N PHE A 68 -3.99 -1.15 -16.89
CA PHE A 68 -3.97 0.21 -17.42
C PHE A 68 -3.44 0.26 -18.84
N SER A 69 -4.00 1.16 -19.65
CA SER A 69 -3.64 1.29 -21.06
C SER A 69 -2.34 2.06 -21.26
N SER A 70 -2.00 2.94 -20.32
CA SER A 70 -0.81 3.76 -20.35
C SER A 70 -0.06 3.77 -19.01
N ARG A 71 1.22 4.14 -19.09
CA ARG A 71 2.05 4.38 -17.89
C ARG A 71 1.54 5.55 -17.06
N ASP A 72 1.00 6.58 -17.72
CA ASP A 72 0.49 7.78 -17.06
C ASP A 72 -0.74 7.47 -16.21
N GLU A 73 -1.68 6.68 -16.72
CA GLU A 73 -2.85 6.22 -15.95
C GLU A 73 -2.44 5.43 -14.69
N ALA A 74 -1.44 4.55 -14.83
CA ALA A 74 -0.90 3.79 -13.70
C ALA A 74 -0.20 4.70 -12.68
N SER A 75 0.52 5.73 -13.15
CA SER A 75 1.17 6.73 -12.29
C SER A 75 0.14 7.52 -11.47
N ASP A 76 -0.90 8.04 -12.13
CA ASP A 76 -2.00 8.75 -11.49
C ASP A 76 -2.72 7.88 -10.47
N PHE A 77 -2.93 6.60 -10.79
CA PHE A 77 -3.50 5.65 -9.86
C PHE A 77 -2.62 5.45 -8.61
N LEU A 78 -1.31 5.25 -8.78
CA LEU A 78 -0.37 5.10 -7.64
C LEU A 78 -0.26 6.37 -6.80
N LEU A 79 -0.32 7.55 -7.43
CA LEU A 79 -0.34 8.86 -6.78
C LEU A 79 -1.56 9.03 -5.87
N ARG A 80 -2.74 8.62 -6.34
CA ARG A 80 -4.00 8.73 -5.59
C ARG A 80 -4.16 7.64 -4.54
N THR A 81 -3.60 6.45 -4.78
CA THR A 81 -3.75 5.29 -3.89
C THR A 81 -2.78 5.34 -2.71
N PHE A 82 -1.56 5.85 -2.93
CA PHE A 82 -0.52 5.86 -1.91
C PHE A 82 -0.02 7.27 -1.60
N GLU A 83 -0.46 7.81 -0.46
CA GLU A 83 -0.02 9.14 0.00
C GLU A 83 1.41 9.14 0.55
N THR A 84 1.88 8.00 1.06
CA THR A 84 3.19 7.88 1.74
C THR A 84 4.10 6.86 1.08
N LYS A 85 5.40 6.96 1.36
CA LYS A 85 6.44 6.08 0.80
C LYS A 85 6.25 4.61 1.17
N LYS A 86 5.86 4.36 2.42
CA LYS A 86 5.82 3.03 3.03
C LYS A 86 4.96 2.00 2.27
N PRO A 87 3.70 2.29 1.91
CA PRO A 87 2.89 1.35 1.13
C PRO A 87 3.41 1.14 -0.29
N VAL A 88 4.08 2.14 -0.88
CA VAL A 88 4.77 1.98 -2.18
C VAL A 88 5.95 1.02 -2.05
N GLU A 89 6.75 1.12 -0.97
CA GLU A 89 7.82 0.15 -0.69
C GLU A 89 7.29 -1.27 -0.47
N GLN A 90 6.14 -1.42 0.20
CA GLN A 90 5.54 -2.73 0.46
C GLN A 90 5.05 -3.38 -0.83
N LEU A 91 4.40 -2.61 -1.71
CA LEU A 91 4.03 -3.05 -3.05
C LEU A 91 5.27 -3.42 -3.88
N ALA A 92 6.32 -2.61 -3.86
CA ALA A 92 7.57 -2.91 -4.56
C ALA A 92 8.21 -4.23 -4.08
N ARG A 93 8.23 -4.49 -2.77
CA ARG A 93 8.70 -5.78 -2.22
C ARG A 93 7.85 -6.96 -2.68
N SER A 94 6.53 -6.80 -2.75
CA SER A 94 5.63 -7.86 -3.21
C SER A 94 5.83 -8.23 -4.68
N LEU A 95 6.45 -7.33 -5.46
CA LEU A 95 6.80 -7.49 -6.86
C LEU A 95 8.27 -7.89 -7.09
N ASP A 96 9.01 -8.23 -6.03
CA ASP A 96 10.46 -8.52 -6.07
C ASP A 96 11.30 -7.37 -6.69
N ILE A 97 10.85 -6.12 -6.54
CA ILE A 97 11.55 -4.94 -7.06
C ILE A 97 12.65 -4.53 -6.06
N PRO A 98 13.91 -4.35 -6.51
CA PRO A 98 14.99 -3.86 -5.65
C PRO A 98 14.75 -2.43 -5.14
N ILE A 99 14.82 -2.27 -3.82
CA ILE A 99 14.65 -0.99 -3.10
C ILE A 99 15.98 -0.55 -2.51
N LEU A 100 16.42 0.67 -2.85
CA LEU A 100 17.58 1.31 -2.26
C LEU A 100 17.16 2.30 -1.17
N LYS A 101 17.99 2.47 -0.13
CA LYS A 101 17.70 3.41 0.98
C LYS A 101 17.48 4.86 0.50
N GLN A 102 18.15 5.25 -0.59
CA GLN A 102 18.05 6.57 -1.22
C GLN A 102 16.88 6.72 -2.20
N ASP A 103 16.17 5.64 -2.53
CA ASP A 103 15.04 5.72 -3.46
C ASP A 103 13.96 6.64 -2.89
N LYS A 104 13.50 7.58 -3.71
CA LYS A 104 12.35 8.44 -3.41
C LYS A 104 11.05 7.72 -3.76
N VAL A 105 9.92 8.23 -3.27
CA VAL A 105 8.58 7.68 -3.57
C VAL A 105 8.34 7.62 -5.07
N GLU A 106 8.70 8.68 -5.79
CA GLU A 106 8.61 8.79 -7.25
C GLU A 106 9.39 7.66 -7.94
N THR A 107 10.67 7.48 -7.56
CA THR A 107 11.51 6.41 -8.10
C THR A 107 10.93 5.01 -7.87
N LEU A 108 10.30 4.78 -6.71
CA LEU A 108 9.65 3.49 -6.43
C LEU A 108 8.40 3.29 -7.28
N ARG A 109 7.60 4.34 -7.49
CA ARG A 109 6.44 4.29 -8.39
C ARG A 109 6.87 3.98 -9.83
N ASP A 110 7.92 4.64 -10.32
CA ASP A 110 8.45 4.38 -11.66
C ASP A 110 8.86 2.91 -11.83
N LYS A 111 9.58 2.36 -10.84
CA LYS A 111 9.97 0.95 -10.85
C LYS A 111 8.75 0.02 -10.88
N ILE A 112 7.71 0.31 -10.10
CA ILE A 112 6.46 -0.47 -10.08
C ILE A 112 5.75 -0.40 -11.43
N ILE A 113 5.65 0.78 -12.03
CA ILE A 113 5.06 0.99 -13.36
C ILE A 113 5.82 0.16 -14.41
N GLU A 114 7.15 0.21 -14.38
CA GLU A 114 7.99 -0.53 -15.32
C GLU A 114 7.89 -2.04 -15.16
N ALA A 115 7.71 -2.53 -13.94
CA ALA A 115 7.51 -3.94 -13.63
C ALA A 115 6.10 -4.46 -13.95
N THR A 116 5.10 -3.59 -14.08
CA THR A 116 3.69 -3.95 -14.31
C THR A 116 3.24 -3.59 -15.73
N VAL A 117 2.56 -2.46 -15.91
CA VAL A 117 2.05 -1.99 -17.22
C VAL A 117 3.16 -1.87 -18.25
N GLY A 118 4.35 -1.39 -17.86
CA GLY A 118 5.50 -1.29 -18.76
C GLY A 118 5.95 -2.65 -19.30
N ALA A 119 5.97 -3.68 -18.44
CA ALA A 119 6.30 -5.04 -18.86
C ALA A 119 5.26 -5.64 -19.81
N ARG A 120 3.97 -5.42 -19.53
CA ARG A 120 2.87 -5.85 -20.42
C ARG A 120 2.98 -5.20 -21.80
N ILE A 121 3.08 -3.87 -21.88
CA ILE A 121 3.16 -3.14 -23.15
C ILE A 121 4.36 -3.62 -23.99
N ARG A 122 5.53 -3.83 -23.36
CA ARG A 122 6.70 -4.40 -24.05
C ARG A 122 6.42 -5.81 -24.58
N SER A 123 5.82 -6.66 -23.77
CA SER A 123 5.46 -8.02 -24.19
C SER A 123 4.48 -8.01 -25.37
N GLU A 124 3.50 -7.10 -25.38
CA GLU A 124 2.53 -6.97 -26.47
C GLU A 124 3.18 -6.48 -27.77
N ALA A 125 4.04 -5.46 -27.67
CA ALA A 125 4.81 -4.95 -28.81
C ALA A 125 5.70 -6.03 -29.44
N ILE A 126 6.34 -6.87 -28.61
CA ILE A 126 7.15 -8.01 -29.09
C ILE A 126 6.27 -9.08 -29.76
N LYS A 127 5.04 -9.29 -29.26
CA LYS A 127 4.08 -10.26 -29.81
C LYS A 127 3.31 -9.75 -31.04
N GLY A 128 3.59 -8.53 -31.50
CA GLY A 128 2.90 -7.93 -32.65
C GLY A 128 1.44 -7.58 -32.38
N LYS A 129 1.05 -7.44 -31.12
CA LYS A 129 -0.27 -6.94 -30.71
C LYS A 129 -0.13 -5.46 -30.35
N ALA A 130 -0.18 -4.59 -31.35
CA ALA A 130 -0.23 -3.14 -31.19
C ALA A 130 -1.41 -2.59 -31.98
#